data_AF-A0A6C0H5I1-F1
#
_entry.id   AF-A0A6C0H5I1-F1
#
_cell.length_a   1.000
_cell.length_b   1.000
_cell.length_c   1.000
_cell.angle_alpha   90.00
_cell.angle_beta   90.00
_cell.angle_gamma   90.00
#
_symmetry.space_group_name_H-M   'P 1'
#
loop_
_entity.id
_entity.type
_entity.pdbx_description
1 polymer ?
#
loop_
_entity_poly.entity_id
_entity_poly.type
_entity_poly.pdbx_seq_one_letter_code
_entity_poly.pdbx_strand_id
1 'polypeptide(L)'
;MEITRNKLTREQEHFFYRLRNYLETPIYFYGSIQRSDYVIGKSDIDVDIFTENEESMKIKLANFLKKDFTKFKEIIWRLKNNKVVSGYKIMYHDKLNDFNVEISIYNEKHKKYVLKEHNHKFKLNIIALFILYILKTIYYKLSLINQPIYAYLKKKILSFGSNTEDDDFIVIKM
;
A
#
# COMPACT_ATOMS: atom_id res chain seq x y z
N MET A 1 7.00 6.72 -5.53
CA MET A 1 6.97 6.90 -7.00
C MET A 1 5.70 7.66 -7.32
N GLU A 2 5.79 8.92 -7.78
CA GLU A 2 4.60 9.79 -7.97
C GLU A 2 3.77 9.42 -9.22
N ILE A 3 4.32 8.54 -10.04
CA ILE A 3 3.69 7.88 -11.18
C ILE A 3 3.62 6.38 -10.93
N THR A 4 2.66 5.71 -11.57
CA THR A 4 2.50 4.26 -11.50
C THR A 4 3.17 3.57 -12.69
N ARG A 5 3.70 2.36 -12.47
CA ARG A 5 4.14 1.49 -13.57
C ARG A 5 2.96 0.92 -14.35
N ASN A 6 1.92 0.49 -13.65
CA ASN A 6 0.68 0.01 -14.26
C ASN A 6 -0.31 1.15 -14.40
N LYS A 7 -1.06 1.19 -15.50
CA LYS A 7 -2.06 2.22 -15.75
C LYS A 7 -3.19 2.12 -14.72
N LEU A 8 -3.55 3.26 -14.18
CA LEU A 8 -4.78 3.42 -13.41
C LEU A 8 -5.97 3.46 -14.37
N THR A 9 -7.16 3.07 -13.90
CA THR A 9 -8.40 3.35 -14.63
C THR A 9 -8.72 4.84 -14.55
N ARG A 10 -9.60 5.33 -15.43
CA ARG A 10 -10.00 6.75 -15.45
C ARG A 10 -10.58 7.19 -14.09
N GLU A 11 -11.35 6.32 -13.45
CA GLU A 11 -12.01 6.54 -12.17
C GLU A 11 -10.98 6.62 -11.04
N GLN A 12 -9.95 5.76 -11.07
CA GLN A 12 -8.84 5.78 -10.13
C GLN A 12 -8.00 7.05 -10.30
N GLU A 13 -7.67 7.43 -11.54
CA GLU A 13 -6.96 8.68 -11.84
C GLU A 13 -7.73 9.90 -11.33
N HIS A 14 -9.04 9.95 -11.59
CA HIS A 14 -9.90 11.02 -11.10
C HIS A 14 -9.99 11.06 -9.57
N PHE A 15 -10.06 9.90 -8.91
CA PHE A 15 -9.99 9.79 -7.45
C PHE A 15 -8.69 10.39 -6.90
N PHE A 16 -7.53 9.95 -7.41
CA PHE A 16 -6.23 10.42 -6.92
C PHE A 16 -5.96 11.88 -7.28
N TYR A 17 -6.49 12.37 -8.39
CA TYR A 17 -6.44 13.79 -8.76
C TYR A 17 -7.20 14.65 -7.74
N ARG A 18 -8.45 14.30 -7.41
CA ARG A 18 -9.22 15.02 -6.39
C ARG A 18 -8.58 14.93 -5.01
N LEU A 19 -8.04 13.76 -4.66
CA LEU A 19 -7.36 13.55 -3.38
C LEU A 19 -6.13 14.44 -3.25
N ARG A 20 -5.26 14.46 -4.28
CA ARG A 20 -4.06 15.31 -4.33
C ARG A 20 -4.41 16.79 -4.21
N ASN A 21 -5.43 17.23 -4.93
CA ASN A 21 -5.86 18.63 -4.90
C ASN A 21 -6.45 19.03 -3.55
N TYR A 22 -7.26 18.16 -2.94
CA TYR A 22 -7.88 18.44 -1.65
C TYR A 22 -6.87 18.46 -0.49
N LEU A 23 -5.87 17.58 -0.54
CA LEU A 23 -4.83 17.49 0.50
C LEU A 23 -3.66 18.44 0.25
N GLU A 24 -3.55 19.00 -0.95
CA GLU A 24 -2.42 19.85 -1.38
C GLU A 24 -1.06 19.18 -1.15
N THR A 25 -1.01 17.85 -1.28
CA THR A 25 0.16 17.04 -0.93
C THR A 25 0.42 15.99 -2.02
N PRO A 26 1.68 15.72 -2.39
CA PRO A 26 2.01 14.64 -3.32
C PRO A 26 1.58 13.26 -2.79
N ILE A 27 1.24 12.37 -3.71
CA ILE A 27 0.86 10.98 -3.43
C ILE A 27 1.92 10.06 -3.99
N TYR A 28 2.44 9.15 -3.17
CA TYR A 28 3.50 8.24 -3.55
C TYR A 28 2.97 6.81 -3.65
N PHE A 29 2.88 6.28 -4.87
CA PHE A 29 2.41 4.91 -5.10
C PHE A 29 3.51 3.89 -4.79
N TYR A 30 3.13 2.78 -4.14
CA TYR A 30 4.00 1.65 -3.83
C TYR A 30 3.26 0.31 -3.99
N GLY A 31 3.93 -0.80 -3.69
CA GLY A 31 3.27 -2.10 -3.68
C GLY A 31 3.03 -2.64 -5.08
N SER A 32 1.94 -3.37 -5.26
CA SER A 32 1.75 -4.15 -6.49
C SER A 32 1.50 -3.28 -7.74
N ILE A 33 0.89 -2.11 -7.61
CA ILE A 33 0.68 -1.15 -8.72
C ILE A 33 1.99 -0.72 -9.38
N GLN A 34 3.11 -0.84 -8.67
CA GLN A 34 4.44 -0.56 -9.21
C GLN A 34 5.10 -1.78 -9.86
N ARG A 35 4.61 -3.00 -9.65
CA ARG A 35 5.25 -4.26 -10.08
C ARG A 35 4.50 -4.93 -11.22
N SER A 36 5.14 -5.88 -11.91
CA SER A 36 4.53 -6.62 -13.02
C SER A 36 3.48 -7.65 -12.57
N ASP A 37 3.37 -7.95 -11.27
CA ASP A 37 2.34 -8.85 -10.75
C ASP A 37 0.99 -8.17 -10.50
N TYR A 38 0.84 -6.88 -10.80
CA TYR A 38 -0.42 -6.15 -10.64
C TYR A 38 -1.56 -6.79 -11.45
N VAL A 39 -2.72 -6.94 -10.82
CA VAL A 39 -3.94 -7.44 -11.49
C VAL A 39 -5.00 -6.36 -11.40
N ILE A 40 -5.36 -5.79 -12.56
CA ILE A 40 -6.38 -4.74 -12.68
C ILE A 40 -7.70 -5.21 -12.07
N GLY A 41 -8.33 -4.37 -11.25
CA GLY A 41 -9.60 -4.64 -10.58
C GLY A 41 -9.56 -5.72 -9.49
N LYS A 42 -8.38 -6.26 -9.17
CA LYS A 42 -8.22 -7.29 -8.11
C LYS A 42 -7.13 -6.96 -7.09
N SER A 43 -6.12 -6.21 -7.51
CA SER A 43 -5.05 -5.75 -6.64
C SER A 43 -5.39 -4.39 -6.04
N ASP A 44 -5.18 -4.26 -4.73
CA ASP A 44 -5.30 -2.98 -4.03
C ASP A 44 -4.25 -1.99 -4.56
N ILE A 45 -4.57 -0.70 -4.45
CA ILE A 45 -3.65 0.39 -4.79
C ILE A 45 -3.07 0.94 -3.49
N ASP A 46 -1.76 0.76 -3.30
CA ASP A 46 -1.09 1.20 -2.09
C ASP A 46 -0.41 2.57 -2.30
N VAL A 47 -0.69 3.53 -1.42
CA VAL A 47 -0.13 4.89 -1.49
C VAL A 47 0.33 5.43 -0.13
N ASP A 48 1.41 6.21 -0.16
CA ASP A 48 1.92 6.98 0.97
C ASP A 48 1.64 8.47 0.79
N ILE A 49 1.32 9.12 1.90
CA ILE A 49 1.22 10.57 2.05
C ILE A 49 2.21 10.97 3.16
N PHE A 50 3.03 11.97 2.87
CA PHE A 50 3.98 12.52 3.83
C PHE A 50 3.57 13.93 4.23
N THR A 51 3.64 14.23 5.52
CA THR A 51 3.17 15.51 6.07
C THR A 51 3.95 15.90 7.31
N GLU A 52 4.02 17.19 7.63
CA GLU A 52 4.58 17.65 8.91
C GLU A 52 3.63 17.38 10.08
N ASN A 53 2.31 17.26 9.82
CA ASN A 53 1.27 17.07 10.83
C ASN A 53 0.33 15.91 10.45
N GLU A 54 0.64 14.72 10.96
CA GLU A 54 -0.09 13.48 10.70
C GLU A 54 -1.55 13.54 11.16
N GLU A 55 -1.84 14.18 12.30
CA GLU A 55 -3.19 14.32 12.85
C GLU A 55 -4.09 15.19 11.98
N SER A 56 -3.57 16.35 11.54
CA SER A 56 -4.29 17.23 10.61
C SER A 56 -4.56 16.54 9.27
N MET A 57 -3.57 15.82 8.75
CA MET A 57 -3.72 15.05 7.51
C MET A 57 -4.76 13.94 7.66
N LYS A 58 -4.76 13.24 8.80
CA LYS A 58 -5.76 12.22 9.14
C LYS A 58 -7.18 12.82 9.14
N ILE A 59 -7.39 14.00 9.72
CA ILE A 59 -8.67 14.73 9.69
C ILE A 59 -9.09 15.09 8.27
N LYS A 60 -8.20 15.68 7.49
CA LYS A 60 -8.49 16.01 6.08
C LYS A 60 -8.88 14.75 5.30
N LEU A 61 -8.12 13.67 5.45
CA LEU A 61 -8.36 12.42 4.75
C LEU A 61 -9.68 11.75 5.19
N ALA A 62 -9.98 11.74 6.49
CA ALA A 62 -11.25 11.24 7.02
C ALA A 62 -12.46 11.95 6.38
N ASN A 63 -12.40 13.28 6.31
CA ASN A 63 -13.43 14.12 5.69
C ASN A 63 -13.57 13.84 4.19
N PHE A 64 -12.46 13.78 3.46
CA PHE A 64 -12.47 13.48 2.02
C PHE A 64 -13.10 12.10 1.72
N LEU A 65 -12.71 11.08 2.50
CA LEU A 65 -13.18 9.71 2.31
C LEU A 65 -14.58 9.47 2.90
N LYS A 66 -15.14 10.42 3.66
CA LYS A 66 -16.36 10.27 4.45
C LYS A 66 -16.28 9.04 5.37
N LYS A 67 -15.16 8.92 6.10
CA LYS A 67 -14.87 7.81 7.01
C LYS A 67 -14.68 8.31 8.44
N ASP A 68 -15.06 7.45 9.38
CA ASP A 68 -14.82 7.67 10.80
C ASP A 68 -13.32 7.55 11.12
N PHE A 69 -12.85 8.39 12.05
CA PHE A 69 -11.49 8.39 12.58
C PHE A 69 -11.04 7.05 13.15
N THR A 70 -11.94 6.29 13.74
CA THR A 70 -11.71 4.94 14.28
C THR A 70 -11.33 3.91 13.20
N LYS A 71 -11.50 4.24 11.91
CA LYS A 71 -11.06 3.38 10.80
C LYS A 71 -9.58 3.52 10.48
N PHE A 72 -8.93 4.55 11.00
CA PHE A 72 -7.49 4.70 10.93
C PHE A 72 -6.83 3.77 11.95
N LYS A 73 -5.84 3.01 11.49
CA LYS A 73 -5.03 2.15 12.35
C LYS A 73 -3.66 2.78 12.48
N GLU A 74 -3.17 2.86 13.70
CA GLU A 74 -1.78 3.23 13.95
C GLU A 74 -0.87 2.09 13.49
N ILE A 75 0.23 2.45 12.86
CA ILE A 75 1.23 1.52 12.35
C ILE A 75 2.58 1.86 12.94
N ILE A 76 3.30 0.83 13.38
CA ILE A 76 4.70 0.94 13.77
C ILE A 76 5.49 0.01 12.85
N TRP A 77 6.50 0.58 12.20
CA TRP A 77 7.35 -0.13 11.27
C TRP A 77 8.81 0.02 11.66
N ARG A 78 9.47 -1.10 11.98
CA ARG A 78 10.92 -1.16 12.07
C ARG A 78 11.51 -1.31 10.67
N LEU A 79 12.24 -0.30 10.22
CA LEU A 79 12.98 -0.33 8.96
C LEU A 79 14.28 -1.12 9.12
N LYS A 80 14.87 -1.57 8.00
CA LYS A 80 16.13 -2.35 7.99
C LYS A 80 17.30 -1.66 8.66
N ASN A 81 17.31 -0.33 8.68
CA ASN A 81 18.35 0.46 9.36
C ASN A 81 18.06 0.63 10.86
N ASN A 82 17.23 -0.22 11.46
CA ASN A 82 16.75 -0.18 12.84
C ASN A 82 16.01 1.10 13.23
N LYS A 83 15.66 1.97 12.27
CA LYS A 83 14.79 3.12 12.56
C LYS A 83 13.37 2.64 12.72
N VAL A 84 12.72 3.12 13.77
CA VAL A 84 11.28 2.92 13.99
C VAL A 84 10.55 4.12 13.39
N VAL A 85 9.59 3.84 12.52
CA VAL A 85 8.69 4.82 11.92
C VAL A 85 7.28 4.50 12.40
N SER A 86 6.59 5.50 12.92
CA SER A 86 5.16 5.45 13.21
C SER A 86 4.37 6.15 12.12
N GLY A 87 3.08 5.84 12.02
CA GLY A 87 2.17 6.52 11.12
C GLY A 87 0.74 6.00 11.28
N TYR A 88 -0.10 6.39 10.33
CA TYR A 88 -1.50 5.94 10.27
C TYR A 88 -1.81 5.29 8.95
N LYS A 89 -2.80 4.41 8.95
CA LYS A 89 -3.21 3.68 7.76
C LYS A 89 -4.72 3.51 7.70
N ILE A 90 -5.29 3.71 6.51
CA ILE A 90 -6.71 3.48 6.26
C ILE A 90 -6.90 2.68 4.98
N MET A 91 -7.85 1.74 5.02
CA MET A 91 -8.35 1.05 3.84
C MET A 91 -9.63 1.73 3.37
N TYR A 92 -9.65 2.13 2.10
CA TYR A 92 -10.81 2.71 1.43
C TYR A 92 -11.27 1.79 0.29
N HIS A 93 -12.58 1.56 0.22
CA HIS A 93 -13.20 0.81 -0.87
C HIS A 93 -14.22 1.73 -1.55
N ASP A 94 -13.99 2.04 -2.82
CA ASP A 94 -14.94 2.71 -3.68
C ASP A 94 -15.94 1.68 -4.22
N LYS A 95 -17.13 1.67 -3.63
CA LYS A 95 -18.20 0.73 -4.01
C LYS A 95 -18.75 0.96 -5.42
N LEU A 96 -18.69 2.20 -5.91
CA LEU A 96 -19.26 2.56 -7.22
C LEU A 96 -18.34 2.11 -8.35
N ASN A 97 -17.04 2.28 -8.15
CA ASN A 97 -16.01 2.01 -9.15
C ASN A 97 -15.24 0.69 -8.89
N ASP A 98 -15.64 -0.06 -7.86
CA ASP A 98 -15.10 -1.37 -7.45
C ASP A 98 -13.56 -1.41 -7.38
N PHE A 99 -12.97 -0.51 -6.58
CA PHE A 99 -11.54 -0.56 -6.29
C PHE A 99 -11.21 -0.27 -4.83
N ASN A 100 -10.06 -0.79 -4.41
CA ASN A 100 -9.52 -0.59 -3.07
C ASN A 100 -8.27 0.28 -3.11
N VAL A 101 -8.17 1.18 -2.14
CA VAL A 101 -6.98 1.98 -1.89
C VAL A 101 -6.57 1.82 -0.45
N GLU A 102 -5.29 1.53 -0.27
CA GLU A 102 -4.63 1.55 1.02
C GLU A 102 -3.82 2.84 1.11
N ILE A 103 -4.17 3.71 2.06
CA ILE A 103 -3.52 5.00 2.24
C ILE A 103 -2.77 4.99 3.57
N SER A 104 -1.46 5.18 3.51
CA SER A 104 -0.58 5.34 4.67
C SER A 104 -0.16 6.81 4.82
N ILE A 105 -0.15 7.32 6.05
CA ILE A 105 0.26 8.67 6.41
C ILE A 105 1.49 8.55 7.30
N TYR A 106 2.56 9.26 6.94
CA TYR A 106 3.80 9.34 7.70
C TYR A 106 4.30 10.77 7.84
N ASN A 107 5.14 11.01 8.83
CA ASN A 107 5.80 12.28 8.98
C ASN A 107 6.83 12.52 7.85
N GLU A 108 6.91 13.75 7.33
CA GLU A 108 7.84 14.15 6.27
C GLU A 108 9.30 13.80 6.61
N LYS A 109 9.69 13.86 7.89
CA LYS A 109 11.03 13.48 8.36
C LYS A 109 11.41 12.03 8.03
N HIS A 110 10.42 11.16 7.84
CA HIS A 110 10.61 9.73 7.55
C HIS A 110 10.57 9.40 6.05
N LYS A 111 10.17 10.34 5.20
CA LYS A 111 9.94 10.15 3.75
C LYS A 111 11.08 9.44 3.04
N LYS A 112 12.32 9.92 3.22
CA LYS A 112 13.50 9.34 2.57
C LYS A 112 13.70 7.86 2.95
N TYR A 113 13.41 7.50 4.19
CA TYR A 113 13.61 6.13 4.66
C TYR A 113 12.49 5.20 4.19
N VAL A 114 11.23 5.64 4.31
CA VAL A 114 10.04 4.91 3.85
C VAL A 114 10.12 4.64 2.34
N LEU A 115 10.36 5.68 1.54
CA LEU A 115 10.47 5.54 0.08
C LEU A 115 11.65 4.63 -0.34
N LYS A 116 12.77 4.68 0.39
CA LYS A 116 13.91 3.78 0.13
C LYS A 116 13.52 2.32 0.33
N GLU A 117 12.78 2.00 1.39
CA GLU A 117 12.33 0.63 1.62
C GLU A 117 11.27 0.16 0.62
N HIS A 118 10.31 1.00 0.26
CA HIS A 118 9.37 0.65 -0.82
C HIS A 118 10.08 0.40 -2.16
N ASN A 119 11.08 1.22 -2.49
CA ASN A 119 11.90 1.02 -3.70
C ASN A 119 12.75 -0.26 -3.64
N HIS A 120 13.16 -0.70 -2.45
CA HIS A 120 13.86 -1.97 -2.28
C HIS A 120 12.92 -3.15 -2.54
N LYS A 121 11.72 -3.13 -1.95
CA LYS A 121 10.65 -4.13 -2.16
C LYS A 121 10.07 -4.14 -3.57
N PHE A 122 10.29 -3.07 -4.34
CA PHE A 122 9.95 -3.02 -5.75
C PHE A 122 10.84 -3.94 -6.60
N LYS A 123 12.11 -4.10 -6.23
CA LYS A 123 13.10 -4.92 -6.96
C LYS A 123 13.05 -6.39 -6.54
N LEU A 124 11.93 -7.06 -6.83
CA LEU A 124 11.81 -8.50 -6.64
C LEU A 124 12.60 -9.27 -7.70
N ASN A 125 13.22 -10.38 -7.30
CA ASN A 125 13.81 -11.31 -8.26
C ASN A 125 12.72 -11.94 -9.17
N ILE A 126 13.11 -12.33 -10.39
CA ILE A 126 12.16 -12.82 -11.41
C ILE A 126 11.44 -14.10 -10.99
N ILE A 127 12.12 -14.94 -10.19
CA ILE A 127 11.56 -16.18 -9.64
C ILE A 127 10.38 -15.85 -8.73
N ALA A 128 10.53 -14.90 -7.81
CA ALA A 128 9.46 -14.47 -6.92
C ALA A 128 8.30 -13.83 -7.68
N LEU A 129 8.56 -13.05 -8.73
CA LEU A 129 7.49 -12.50 -9.59
C LEU A 129 6.70 -13.61 -10.29
N PHE A 130 7.38 -14.63 -10.80
CA PHE A 130 6.73 -15.78 -11.44
C PHE A 130 5.88 -16.58 -10.44
N ILE A 131 6.40 -16.84 -9.23
CA ILE A 131 5.64 -17.54 -8.18
C ILE A 131 4.44 -16.70 -7.72
N LEU A 132 4.59 -15.38 -7.58
CA LEU A 132 3.46 -14.48 -7.26
C LEU A 132 2.38 -14.53 -8.33
N TYR A 133 2.75 -14.57 -9.61
CA TYR A 133 1.80 -14.69 -10.71
C TYR A 133 1.00 -15.99 -10.64
N ILE A 134 1.67 -17.12 -10.37
CA ILE A 134 1.00 -18.42 -10.15
C ILE A 134 0.05 -18.34 -8.95
N LEU A 135 0.53 -17.85 -7.81
CA LEU A 135 -0.28 -17.73 -6.60
C LEU A 135 -1.54 -16.88 -6.82
N LYS A 136 -1.40 -15.75 -7.53
CA LYS A 136 -2.52 -14.88 -7.89
C LYS A 136 -3.50 -15.57 -8.82
N THR A 137 -3.03 -16.38 -9.76
CA THR A 137 -3.90 -17.16 -10.65
C THR A 137 -4.72 -18.18 -9.85
N ILE A 138 -4.06 -18.92 -8.96
CA ILE A 138 -4.71 -19.91 -8.07
C ILE A 138 -5.79 -19.24 -7.19
N TYR A 139 -5.49 -18.08 -6.64
CA TYR A 139 -6.42 -17.37 -5.76
C TYR A 139 -7.55 -16.66 -6.51
N TYR A 140 -7.22 -15.79 -7.46
CA TYR A 140 -8.22 -14.91 -8.10
C TYR A 140 -9.00 -15.58 -9.23
N LYS A 141 -8.42 -16.54 -9.95
CA LYS A 141 -9.10 -17.19 -11.09
C LYS A 141 -9.66 -18.57 -10.72
N LEU A 142 -8.91 -19.36 -9.96
CA LEU A 142 -9.31 -20.74 -9.64
C LEU A 142 -9.99 -20.88 -8.28
N SER A 143 -9.88 -19.86 -7.41
CA SER A 143 -10.45 -19.85 -6.05
C SER A 143 -10.12 -21.10 -5.22
N LEU A 144 -8.94 -21.71 -5.46
CA LEU A 144 -8.53 -22.96 -4.81
C LEU A 144 -8.02 -22.75 -3.37
N ILE A 145 -7.67 -21.52 -3.02
CA ILE A 145 -7.17 -21.17 -1.68
C ILE A 145 -7.97 -20.02 -1.10
N ASN A 146 -8.08 -19.98 0.22
CA ASN A 146 -8.75 -18.90 0.93
C ASN A 146 -7.81 -17.70 1.18
N GLN A 147 -8.39 -16.59 1.62
CA GLN A 147 -7.66 -15.34 1.83
C GLN A 147 -6.50 -15.47 2.87
N PRO A 148 -6.66 -16.18 4.01
CA PRO A 148 -5.56 -16.36 4.96
C PRO A 148 -4.36 -17.10 4.37
N ILE A 149 -4.60 -18.18 3.63
CA ILE A 149 -3.53 -18.96 2.98
C ILE A 149 -2.84 -18.12 1.91
N TYR A 150 -3.62 -17.41 1.08
CA TYR A 150 -3.08 -16.50 0.08
C TYR A 150 -2.18 -15.43 0.70
N ALA A 151 -2.63 -14.79 1.78
CA ALA A 151 -1.88 -13.76 2.48
C ALA A 151 -0.56 -14.30 3.08
N TYR A 152 -0.62 -15.48 3.70
CA TYR A 152 0.56 -16.15 4.27
C TYR A 152 1.61 -16.48 3.20
N LEU A 153 1.20 -17.14 2.11
CA LEU A 153 2.10 -17.50 1.01
C LEU A 153 2.67 -16.26 0.31
N LYS A 154 1.82 -15.27 0.04
CA LYS A 154 2.24 -13.99 -0.55
C LYS A 154 3.33 -13.34 0.30
N LYS A 155 3.16 -13.30 1.63
CA LYS A 155 4.18 -12.75 2.55
C LYS A 155 5.51 -13.49 2.39
N LYS A 156 5.50 -14.82 2.45
CA LYS A 156 6.73 -15.63 2.32
C LYS A 156 7.43 -15.46 0.97
N ILE A 157 6.68 -15.39 -0.13
CA ILE A 157 7.26 -15.15 -1.46
C ILE A 157 7.89 -13.76 -1.56
N LEU A 158 7.25 -12.74 -0.98
CA LEU A 158 7.78 -11.37 -0.97
C LEU A 158 9.06 -11.27 -0.14
N SER A 159 9.12 -11.91 1.04
CA SER A 159 10.32 -11.94 1.88
C SER A 159 11.47 -12.65 1.15
N PHE A 160 11.20 -13.81 0.54
CA PHE A 160 12.17 -14.51 -0.31
C PHE A 160 12.64 -13.66 -1.50
N GLY A 161 11.70 -13.04 -2.21
CA GLY A 161 11.99 -12.27 -3.43
C GLY A 161 12.76 -10.98 -3.20
N SER A 162 12.65 -10.41 -2.00
CA SER A 162 13.27 -9.14 -1.61
C SER A 162 14.58 -9.33 -0.85
N ASN A 163 15.01 -10.57 -0.57
CA ASN A 163 16.10 -10.88 0.36
C ASN A 163 15.97 -10.10 1.68
N THR A 164 14.75 -10.06 2.22
CA THR A 164 14.44 -9.38 3.48
C THR A 164 13.97 -10.40 4.50
N GLU A 165 14.42 -10.27 5.75
CA GLU A 165 13.71 -10.88 6.87
C GLU A 165 12.27 -10.32 6.92
N ASP A 166 11.36 -11.06 7.56
CA ASP A 166 9.98 -10.62 7.71
C ASP A 166 9.98 -9.26 8.47
N ASP A 167 9.50 -8.18 7.84
CA ASP A 167 9.47 -6.87 8.50
C ASP A 167 8.62 -6.91 9.79
N ASP A 168 9.11 -6.26 10.85
CA ASP A 168 8.30 -5.93 12.03
C ASP A 168 7.37 -4.76 11.70
N PHE A 169 6.28 -5.08 11.00
CA PHE A 169 5.19 -4.16 10.73
C PHE A 169 4.02 -4.52 11.64
N ILE A 170 3.79 -3.69 12.66
CA ILE A 170 2.75 -3.90 13.66
C ILE A 170 1.64 -2.90 13.40
N VAL A 171 0.42 -3.42 13.26
CA VAL A 171 -0.80 -2.62 13.20
C VAL A 171 -1.43 -2.65 14.59
N ILE A 172 -1.47 -1.51 15.26
CA ILE A 172 -2.11 -1.39 16.56
C ILE A 172 -3.61 -1.26 16.32
N LYS A 173 -4.38 -2.21 16.87
CA LYS A 173 -5.84 -2.10 16.94
C LYS A 173 -6.17 -1.28 18.19
N MET A 174 -6.72 -0.10 17.99
CA MET A 174 -7.47 0.61 19.03
C MET A 174 -8.93 0.17 18.98
#